data_AF-A0A099NR09-F1
#
_entry.id   AF-A0A099NR09-F1
#
_cell.length_a   1.000
_cell.length_b   1.000
_cell.length_c   1.000
_cell.angle_alpha   90.00
_cell.angle_beta   90.00
_cell.angle_gamma   90.00
#
_symmetry.space_group_name_H-M   'P 1'
#
loop_
_entity.id
_entity.type
_entity.pdbx_description
1 polymer ?
#
loop_
_entity_poly.entity_id
_entity_poly.type
_entity_poly.pdbx_seq_one_letter_code
_entity_poly.pdbx_strand_id
1 'polypeptide(L)'
;MEILRPHHELSRLELNTWNSYIEYVEVLNLKIATKEREHSLIKNNQALIQSVYERCLVVTGNYHFFWIKLANYYLNYNNIDLAKETLLRGIYANPIRNLKLRIRLIDLYTITLEFDKAKATIYELLQLLPNNLEIFCKMLQVEHFTLPSNVEKLIMNKLTEISKSKNALLENQFDYLFIEMLDYSCIPTSRLRKIFEHFNRKKSTYYIKAKTMFTELYENSGSKHTVEAKKDGWCCEYF
;
A
#
# COMPACT_ATOMS: atom_id res chain seq x y z
N MET A 1 28.46 28.35 -16.15
CA MET A 1 27.39 28.29 -15.14
C MET A 1 26.14 27.81 -15.87
N GLU A 2 26.01 26.50 -16.05
CA GLU A 2 24.90 25.92 -16.80
C GLU A 2 23.63 26.01 -15.97
N ILE A 3 22.64 26.67 -16.55
CA ILE A 3 21.29 26.83 -16.01
C ILE A 3 20.67 25.43 -15.95
N LEU A 4 20.37 24.95 -14.73
CA LEU A 4 19.59 23.74 -14.46
C LEU A 4 18.32 23.77 -15.31
N ARG A 5 18.27 22.97 -16.38
CA ARG A 5 17.05 22.78 -17.17
C ARG A 5 16.04 22.04 -16.30
N PRO A 6 14.81 22.54 -16.10
CA PRO A 6 13.89 21.94 -15.13
C PRO A 6 13.34 20.54 -15.48
N HIS A 7 13.68 19.96 -16.63
CA HIS A 7 12.96 18.78 -17.17
C HIS A 7 13.81 17.80 -17.99
N HIS A 8 15.07 17.54 -17.63
CA HIS A 8 15.72 16.35 -18.18
C HIS A 8 15.33 15.13 -17.33
N GLU A 9 14.47 14.27 -17.86
CA GLU A 9 14.23 12.97 -17.26
C GLU A 9 15.55 12.19 -17.24
N LEU A 10 15.93 11.71 -16.05
CA LEU A 10 17.12 10.90 -15.89
C LEU A 10 16.95 9.56 -16.62
N SER A 11 18.02 9.13 -17.27
CA SER A 11 18.09 7.82 -17.89
C SER A 11 18.03 6.71 -16.85
N ARG A 12 17.61 5.50 -17.28
CA ARG A 12 17.63 4.31 -16.41
C ARG A 12 19.03 4.02 -15.84
N LEU A 13 20.09 4.30 -16.60
CA LEU A 13 21.46 4.10 -16.15
C LEU A 13 21.83 5.06 -15.02
N GLU A 14 21.43 6.33 -15.10
CA GLU A 14 21.67 7.31 -14.04
C GLU A 14 20.91 6.97 -12.76
N LEU A 15 19.64 6.56 -12.89
CA LEU A 15 18.84 6.09 -11.75
C LEU A 15 19.47 4.85 -11.10
N ASN A 16 19.92 3.89 -11.90
CA ASN A 16 20.60 2.70 -11.39
C ASN A 16 21.93 3.05 -10.72
N THR A 17 22.66 4.03 -11.24
CA THR A 17 23.92 4.49 -10.65
C THR A 17 23.69 5.08 -9.26
N TRP A 18 22.65 5.90 -9.09
CA TRP A 18 22.23 6.39 -7.77
C TRP A 18 21.83 5.27 -6.82
N ASN A 19 21.02 4.32 -7.28
CA ASN A 19 20.60 3.20 -6.45
C ASN A 19 21.80 2.36 -5.98
N SER A 20 22.70 1.98 -6.90
CA SER A 20 23.92 1.22 -6.58
C SER A 20 24.84 1.98 -5.61
N TYR A 21 24.96 3.29 -5.76
CA TYR A 21 25.76 4.11 -4.85
C TYR A 21 25.17 4.16 -3.45
N ILE A 22 23.84 4.34 -3.33
CA ILE A 22 23.15 4.30 -2.04
C ILE A 22 23.34 2.93 -1.38
N GLU A 23 23.09 1.83 -2.11
CA GLU A 23 23.24 0.47 -1.59
C GLU A 23 24.66 0.18 -1.11
N TYR A 24 25.67 0.65 -1.85
CA TYR A 24 27.06 0.55 -1.43
C TYR A 24 27.30 1.24 -0.08
N VAL A 25 26.81 2.47 0.11
CA VAL A 25 27.00 3.23 1.36
C VAL A 25 26.20 2.59 2.51
N GLU A 26 24.97 2.11 2.26
CA GLU A 26 24.16 1.38 3.24
C GLU A 26 24.89 0.11 3.73
N VAL A 27 25.43 -0.70 2.81
CA VAL A 27 26.17 -1.92 3.12
C VAL A 27 27.46 -1.63 3.88
N LEU A 28 28.21 -0.58 3.51
CA LEU A 28 29.39 -0.16 4.25
C LEU A 28 29.03 0.22 5.69
N ASN A 29 27.94 0.97 5.89
CA ASN A 29 27.49 1.38 7.23
C ASN A 29 27.11 0.15 8.09
N LEU A 30 26.51 -0.88 7.51
CA LEU A 30 26.21 -2.14 8.21
C LEU A 30 27.46 -2.97 8.56
N LYS A 31 28.46 -3.02 7.65
CA LYS A 31 29.71 -3.75 7.90
C LYS A 31 30.56 -3.14 9.02
N ILE A 32 30.50 -1.82 9.18
CA ILE A 32 31.16 -1.12 10.30
C ILE A 32 30.48 -1.51 11.62
N ALA A 33 29.15 -1.50 11.68
CA ALA A 33 28.37 -1.86 12.87
C ALA A 33 28.59 -3.31 13.35
N THR A 34 28.96 -4.23 12.46
CA THR A 34 29.14 -5.66 12.79
C THR A 34 30.54 -6.04 13.28
N LYS A 35 31.57 -5.24 12.94
CA LYS A 35 32.96 -5.50 13.37
C LYS A 35 33.26 -4.96 14.77
N GLU A 36 32.56 -3.92 15.19
CA GLU A 36 32.79 -3.25 16.47
C GLU A 36 31.65 -3.63 17.45
N ARG A 37 31.88 -4.67 18.27
CA ARG A 37 30.95 -5.11 19.35
C ARG A 37 30.85 -4.12 20.51
N GLU A 38 31.33 -2.88 20.36
CA GLU A 38 31.27 -1.85 21.40
C GLU A 38 30.11 -0.88 21.13
N HIS A 39 29.14 -0.88 22.04
CA HIS A 39 27.95 -0.02 22.02
C HIS A 39 28.28 1.49 22.02
N SER A 40 29.54 1.88 22.18
CA SER A 40 30.05 3.25 22.15
C SER A 40 30.46 3.75 20.74
N LEU A 41 30.65 2.85 19.76
CA LEU A 41 31.14 3.20 18.40
C LEU A 41 30.14 2.94 17.26
N ILE A 42 28.94 2.44 17.56
CA ILE A 42 27.80 2.50 16.62
C ILE A 42 27.28 3.95 16.55
N LYS A 43 28.14 4.90 16.17
CA LYS A 43 27.65 6.01 15.36
C LYS A 43 27.42 5.42 13.98
N ASN A 44 26.25 4.77 13.81
CA ASN A 44 25.62 4.70 12.49
C ASN A 44 25.87 6.06 11.86
N ASN A 45 26.54 6.11 10.71
CA ASN A 45 26.81 7.38 10.06
C ASN A 45 25.52 7.85 9.37
N GLN A 46 24.46 8.00 10.16
CA GLN A 46 23.14 8.45 9.74
C GLN A 46 23.28 9.80 9.05
N ALA A 47 24.21 10.66 9.50
CA ALA A 47 24.55 11.90 8.84
C ALA A 47 25.09 11.69 7.40
N LEU A 48 25.99 10.73 7.19
CA LEU A 48 26.46 10.37 5.85
C LEU A 48 25.33 9.79 5.00
N ILE A 49 24.57 8.83 5.53
CA ILE A 49 23.45 8.22 4.80
C ILE A 49 22.43 9.28 4.40
N GLN A 50 22.02 10.11 5.36
CA GLN A 50 21.11 11.23 5.12
C GLN A 50 21.69 12.18 4.07
N SER A 51 22.97 12.56 4.17
CA SER A 51 23.62 13.43 3.18
C SER A 51 23.59 12.83 1.77
N VAL A 52 23.86 11.53 1.63
CA VAL A 52 23.82 10.82 0.33
C VAL A 52 22.40 10.80 -0.23
N TYR A 53 21.41 10.50 0.60
CA TYR A 53 20.02 10.51 0.19
C TYR A 53 19.53 11.91 -0.19
N GLU A 54 19.82 12.94 0.59
CA GLU A 54 19.43 14.32 0.26
C GLU A 54 20.03 14.76 -1.08
N ARG A 55 21.30 14.42 -1.36
CA ARG A 55 21.93 14.66 -2.67
C ARG A 55 21.23 13.91 -3.81
N CYS A 56 20.84 12.66 -3.58
CA CYS A 56 20.10 11.87 -4.56
C CYS A 56 18.71 12.49 -4.82
N LEU A 57 17.99 12.88 -3.78
CA LEU A 57 16.62 13.41 -3.86
C LEU A 57 16.56 14.80 -4.49
N VAL A 58 17.64 15.60 -4.42
CA VAL A 58 17.74 16.86 -5.18
C VAL A 58 17.58 16.64 -6.69
N VAL A 59 18.17 15.57 -7.23
CA VAL A 59 18.10 15.27 -8.68
C VAL A 59 16.99 14.28 -9.03
N THR A 60 16.55 13.46 -8.08
CA THR A 60 15.55 12.40 -8.29
C THR A 60 14.22 12.66 -7.58
N GLY A 61 13.93 13.90 -7.17
CA GLY A 61 12.77 14.24 -6.33
C GLY A 61 11.41 13.82 -6.92
N ASN A 62 11.26 13.78 -8.24
CA ASN A 62 10.04 13.34 -8.91
C ASN A 62 9.96 11.81 -9.12
N TYR A 63 10.93 11.04 -8.62
CA TYR A 63 10.95 9.58 -8.66
C TYR A 63 10.64 9.01 -7.27
N HIS A 64 9.40 8.55 -7.08
CA HIS A 64 8.94 7.97 -5.81
C HIS A 64 9.83 6.85 -5.23
N PHE A 65 10.58 6.14 -6.08
CA PHE A 65 11.42 5.02 -5.68
C PHE A 65 12.42 5.41 -4.58
N PHE A 66 13.14 6.52 -4.74
CA PHE A 66 14.17 6.92 -3.78
C PHE A 66 13.56 7.41 -2.45
N TRP A 67 12.40 8.07 -2.51
CA TRP A 67 11.64 8.43 -1.31
C TRP A 67 11.20 7.21 -0.50
N ILE A 68 10.68 6.17 -1.18
CA ILE A 68 10.31 4.90 -0.53
C ILE A 68 11.54 4.21 0.03
N LYS A 69 12.66 4.22 -0.71
CA LYS A 69 13.91 3.61 -0.25
C LYS A 69 14.42 4.29 1.04
N LEU A 70 14.40 5.63 1.10
CA LEU A 70 14.77 6.37 2.32
C LEU A 70 13.78 6.12 3.48
N ALA A 71 12.47 6.10 3.20
CA ALA A 71 11.48 5.77 4.21
C ALA A 71 11.70 4.36 4.79
N ASN A 72 11.98 3.38 3.92
CA ASN A 72 12.31 2.01 4.33
C ASN A 72 13.62 1.93 5.13
N TYR A 73 14.63 2.73 4.77
CA TYR A 73 15.84 2.86 5.58
C TYR A 73 15.48 3.28 7.01
N TYR A 74 14.69 4.35 7.19
CA TYR A 74 14.27 4.77 8.52
C TYR A 74 13.42 3.73 9.27
N LEU A 75 12.53 3.01 8.57
CA LEU A 75 11.76 1.91 9.16
C LEU A 75 12.65 0.76 9.65
N ASN A 76 13.71 0.42 8.92
CA ASN A 76 14.66 -0.63 9.34
C ASN A 76 15.39 -0.29 10.64
N TYR A 77 15.50 1.00 10.99
CA TYR A 77 16.03 1.48 12.27
C TYR A 77 14.93 1.88 13.26
N ASN A 78 13.70 1.42 13.04
CA ASN A 78 12.52 1.71 13.88
C ASN A 78 12.22 3.21 14.05
N ASN A 79 12.68 4.05 13.12
CA ASN A 79 12.42 5.49 13.15
C ASN A 79 11.19 5.82 12.29
N ILE A 80 10.02 5.53 12.84
CA ILE A 80 8.75 5.62 12.10
C ILE A 80 8.39 7.08 11.76
N ASP A 81 8.73 8.03 12.63
CA ASP A 81 8.40 9.45 12.42
C ASP A 81 9.18 10.03 11.23
N LEU A 82 10.50 9.75 11.14
CA LEU A 82 11.29 10.16 9.97
C LEU A 82 10.83 9.45 8.69
N ALA A 83 10.38 8.19 8.78
CA ALA A 83 9.81 7.51 7.63
C ALA A 83 8.54 8.20 7.12
N LYS A 84 7.62 8.59 8.02
CA LYS A 84 6.40 9.34 7.68
C LYS A 84 6.73 10.72 7.10
N GLU A 85 7.64 11.45 7.72
CA GLU A 85 8.11 12.76 7.24
C GLU A 85 8.69 12.64 5.82
N THR A 86 9.52 11.62 5.59
CA THR A 86 10.11 11.35 4.28
C THR A 86 9.05 11.09 3.21
N LEU A 87 8.03 10.28 3.52
CA LEU A 87 6.93 10.00 2.59
C LEU A 87 6.12 11.28 2.31
N LEU A 88 5.84 12.09 3.34
CA LEU A 88 5.16 13.38 3.19
C LEU A 88 5.94 14.33 2.27
N ARG A 89 7.26 14.47 2.47
CA ARG A 89 8.13 15.26 1.58
C ARG A 89 8.08 14.73 0.14
N GLY A 90 8.15 13.42 -0.05
CA GLY A 90 8.04 12.80 -1.36
C GLY A 90 6.69 13.04 -2.04
N ILE A 91 5.59 13.05 -1.28
CA ILE A 91 4.23 13.32 -1.78
C ILE A 91 4.13 14.71 -2.40
N TYR A 92 4.81 15.72 -1.83
CA TYR A 92 4.86 17.08 -2.40
C TYR A 92 5.68 17.14 -3.69
N ALA A 93 6.74 16.33 -3.80
CA ALA A 93 7.61 16.30 -4.97
C ALA A 93 7.08 15.42 -6.13
N ASN A 94 6.04 14.62 -5.90
CA ASN A 94 5.52 13.64 -6.85
C ASN A 94 4.08 13.93 -7.29
N PRO A 95 3.73 13.69 -8.57
CA PRO A 95 2.36 13.88 -9.05
C PRO A 95 1.34 13.06 -8.27
N ILE A 96 0.10 13.57 -8.16
CA ILE A 96 -0.95 12.91 -7.39
C ILE A 96 -1.32 11.52 -7.90
N ARG A 97 -1.19 11.28 -9.21
CA ARG A 97 -1.43 9.97 -9.84
C ARG A 97 -0.44 8.91 -9.38
N ASN A 98 0.69 9.31 -8.81
CA ASN A 98 1.64 8.40 -8.20
C ASN A 98 1.19 8.08 -6.77
N LEU A 99 0.42 6.98 -6.66
CA LEU A 99 -0.19 6.58 -5.41
C LEU A 99 0.79 5.92 -4.44
N LYS A 100 1.91 5.38 -4.92
CA LYS A 100 2.81 4.53 -4.12
C LYS A 100 3.25 5.18 -2.80
N LEU A 101 3.61 6.46 -2.82
CA LEU A 101 4.00 7.19 -1.59
C LEU A 101 2.83 7.39 -0.63
N ARG A 102 1.66 7.74 -1.16
CA ARG A 102 0.46 8.00 -0.36
C ARG A 102 -0.09 6.73 0.25
N ILE A 103 -0.12 5.63 -0.52
CA ILE A 103 -0.50 4.30 -0.06
C ILE A 103 0.46 3.82 1.03
N ARG A 104 1.78 3.97 0.84
CA ARG A 104 2.77 3.63 1.88
C ARG A 104 2.58 4.46 3.15
N LEU A 105 2.24 5.74 3.04
CA LEU A 105 1.96 6.60 4.19
C LEU A 105 0.68 6.19 4.91
N ILE A 106 -0.38 5.84 4.16
CA ILE A 106 -1.63 5.29 4.72
C ILE A 106 -1.35 4.00 5.49
N ASP A 107 -0.51 3.12 4.95
CA ASP A 107 -0.11 1.88 5.63
C ASP A 107 0.62 2.16 6.95
N LEU A 108 1.56 3.12 6.95
CA LEU A 108 2.24 3.53 8.19
C LEU A 108 1.28 4.14 9.20
N TYR A 109 0.37 5.01 8.78
CA TYR A 109 -0.66 5.54 9.68
C TYR A 109 -1.54 4.42 10.26
N THR A 110 -1.91 3.44 9.44
CA THR A 110 -2.73 2.30 9.88
C THR A 110 -2.00 1.43 10.89
N ILE A 111 -0.73 1.06 10.62
CA ILE A 111 0.09 0.24 11.52
C ILE A 111 0.39 0.96 12.84
N THR A 112 0.51 2.29 12.80
CA THR A 112 0.70 3.11 14.00
C THR A 112 -0.59 3.58 14.66
N LEU A 113 -1.74 3.03 14.25
CA LEU A 113 -3.07 3.30 14.79
C LEU A 113 -3.52 4.78 14.67
N GLU A 114 -2.89 5.54 13.80
CA GLU A 114 -3.26 6.92 13.45
C GLU A 114 -4.38 6.93 12.40
N PHE A 115 -5.51 6.29 12.71
CA PHE A 115 -6.58 6.05 11.75
C PHE A 115 -7.19 7.34 11.19
N ASP A 116 -7.26 8.42 11.98
CA ASP A 116 -7.79 9.70 11.52
C ASP A 116 -6.95 10.28 10.36
N LYS A 117 -5.61 10.20 10.46
CA LYS A 117 -4.70 10.64 9.39
C LYS A 117 -4.77 9.73 8.17
N ALA A 118 -4.90 8.42 8.38
CA ALA A 118 -5.13 7.48 7.29
C ALA A 118 -6.43 7.81 6.54
N LYS A 119 -7.55 7.98 7.27
CA LYS A 119 -8.85 8.33 6.68
C LYS A 119 -8.81 9.67 5.95
N ALA A 120 -8.21 10.70 6.53
CA ALA A 120 -8.06 12.00 5.88
C ALA A 120 -7.33 11.89 4.53
N THR A 121 -6.20 11.19 4.51
CA THR A 121 -5.42 10.96 3.28
C THR A 121 -6.20 10.17 2.23
N ILE A 122 -6.93 9.13 2.67
CA ILE A 122 -7.78 8.31 1.80
C ILE A 122 -8.93 9.14 1.20
N TYR A 123 -9.60 9.97 2.00
CA TYR A 123 -10.72 10.78 1.53
C TYR A 123 -10.28 11.85 0.53
N GLU A 124 -9.15 12.51 0.77
CA GLU A 124 -8.55 13.42 -0.22
C GLU A 124 -8.29 12.70 -1.55
N LEU A 125 -7.72 11.49 -1.49
CA LEU A 125 -7.45 10.69 -2.68
C LEU A 125 -8.71 10.23 -3.41
N LEU A 126 -9.75 9.78 -2.69
CA LEU A 126 -11.01 9.37 -3.29
C LEU A 126 -11.82 10.56 -3.84
N GLN A 127 -11.65 11.77 -3.30
CA GLN A 127 -12.25 12.96 -3.90
C GLN A 127 -11.65 13.24 -5.30
N LEU A 128 -10.35 13.00 -5.46
CA LEU A 128 -9.62 13.28 -6.70
C LEU A 128 -9.65 12.10 -7.67
N LEU A 129 -9.73 10.87 -7.15
CA LEU A 129 -9.72 9.61 -7.87
C LEU A 129 -10.83 8.66 -7.33
N PRO A 130 -12.12 9.01 -7.51
CA PRO A 130 -13.26 8.34 -6.85
C PRO A 130 -13.48 6.88 -7.23
N ASN A 131 -12.88 6.46 -8.34
CA ASN A 131 -13.02 5.13 -8.92
C ASN A 131 -11.67 4.41 -8.98
N ASN A 132 -10.80 4.69 -8.01
CA ASN A 132 -9.56 3.94 -7.84
C ASN A 132 -9.77 2.79 -6.84
N LEU A 133 -9.62 1.56 -7.33
CA LEU A 133 -9.81 0.34 -6.54
C LEU A 133 -8.83 0.24 -5.37
N GLU A 134 -7.54 0.54 -5.60
CA GLU A 134 -6.48 0.41 -4.59
C GLU A 134 -6.75 1.32 -3.38
N ILE A 135 -7.11 2.59 -3.64
CA ILE A 135 -7.47 3.54 -2.58
C ILE A 135 -8.74 3.08 -1.84
N PHE A 136 -9.73 2.55 -2.57
CA PHE A 136 -10.95 2.04 -1.95
C PHE A 136 -10.66 0.81 -1.05
N CYS A 137 -9.80 -0.11 -1.47
CA CYS A 137 -9.37 -1.21 -0.61
C CYS A 137 -8.66 -0.71 0.66
N LYS A 138 -7.82 0.32 0.56
CA LYS A 138 -7.24 0.96 1.77
C LYS A 138 -8.30 1.57 2.68
N MET A 139 -9.37 2.15 2.12
CA MET A 139 -10.51 2.61 2.91
C MET A 139 -11.17 1.44 3.68
N LEU A 140 -11.40 0.30 3.02
CA LEU A 140 -11.98 -0.88 3.67
C LEU A 140 -11.09 -1.42 4.80
N GLN A 141 -9.78 -1.46 4.58
CA GLN A 141 -8.81 -1.89 5.59
C GLN A 141 -8.86 -1.00 6.84
N VAL A 142 -8.85 0.33 6.66
CA VAL A 142 -8.94 1.27 7.79
C VAL A 142 -10.31 1.22 8.47
N GLU A 143 -11.39 1.06 7.69
CA GLU A 143 -12.74 0.93 8.24
C GLU A 143 -12.90 -0.38 9.02
N HIS A 144 -12.26 -1.47 8.60
CA HIS A 144 -12.27 -2.74 9.33
C HIS A 144 -11.71 -2.60 10.75
N PHE A 145 -10.66 -1.81 10.95
CA PHE A 145 -10.09 -1.58 12.28
C PHE A 145 -10.90 -0.59 13.13
N THR A 146 -11.64 0.32 12.51
CA THR A 146 -12.33 1.42 13.23
C THR A 146 -13.82 1.19 13.42
N LEU A 147 -14.51 0.72 12.38
CA LEU A 147 -15.94 0.42 12.38
C LEU A 147 -16.25 -0.81 11.48
N PRO A 148 -15.88 -2.03 11.91
CA PRO A 148 -16.01 -3.24 11.09
C PRO A 148 -17.42 -3.49 10.53
N SER A 149 -18.47 -3.08 11.27
CA SER A 149 -19.87 -3.20 10.82
C SER A 149 -20.19 -2.40 9.55
N ASN A 150 -19.36 -1.41 9.19
CA ASN A 150 -19.58 -0.58 8.01
C ASN A 150 -18.93 -1.15 6.75
N VAL A 151 -17.98 -2.09 6.86
CA VAL A 151 -17.24 -2.65 5.72
C VAL A 151 -18.18 -3.29 4.70
N GLU A 152 -19.11 -4.13 5.14
CA GLU A 152 -20.12 -4.76 4.26
C GLU A 152 -20.92 -3.69 3.49
N LYS A 153 -21.37 -2.65 4.20
CA LYS A 153 -22.18 -1.57 3.63
C LYS A 153 -21.40 -0.79 2.58
N LEU A 154 -20.13 -0.47 2.84
CA LEU A 154 -19.27 0.23 1.89
C LEU A 154 -19.07 -0.56 0.60
N ILE A 155 -18.75 -1.86 0.72
CA ILE A 155 -18.57 -2.75 -0.42
C ILE A 155 -19.86 -2.83 -1.25
N MET A 156 -21.00 -3.08 -0.60
CA MET A 156 -22.30 -3.16 -1.27
C MET A 156 -22.64 -1.86 -2.01
N ASN A 157 -22.50 -0.72 -1.34
CA ASN A 157 -22.77 0.58 -1.95
C ASN A 157 -21.90 0.80 -3.19
N LYS A 158 -20.60 0.50 -3.10
CA LYS A 158 -19.67 0.72 -4.23
C LYS A 158 -19.96 -0.23 -5.39
N LEU A 159 -20.21 -1.51 -5.14
CA LEU A 159 -20.58 -2.47 -6.18
C LEU A 159 -21.89 -2.07 -6.88
N THR A 160 -22.89 -1.62 -6.13
CA THR A 160 -24.15 -1.12 -6.71
C THR A 160 -23.96 0.18 -7.49
N GLU A 161 -23.16 1.12 -7.00
CA GLU A 161 -22.81 2.37 -7.69
C GLU A 161 -22.13 2.09 -9.04
N ILE A 162 -21.08 1.26 -9.05
CA ILE A 162 -20.32 0.94 -10.25
C ILE A 162 -21.19 0.19 -11.26
N SER A 163 -22.04 -0.73 -10.81
CA SER A 163 -22.96 -1.45 -11.71
C SER A 163 -23.95 -0.51 -12.42
N LYS A 164 -24.29 0.64 -11.83
CA LYS A 164 -25.15 1.67 -12.47
C LYS A 164 -24.40 2.52 -13.49
N SER A 165 -23.07 2.61 -13.40
CA SER A 165 -22.24 3.44 -14.29
C SER A 165 -22.19 2.94 -15.74
N LYS A 166 -22.60 1.67 -15.99
CA LYS A 166 -22.53 1.00 -17.30
C LYS A 166 -21.13 0.98 -17.93
N ASN A 167 -20.07 1.16 -17.14
CA ASN A 167 -18.69 1.05 -17.58
C ASN A 167 -18.17 -0.37 -17.30
N ALA A 168 -18.15 -1.22 -18.33
CA ALA A 168 -17.76 -2.62 -18.20
C ALA A 168 -16.31 -2.82 -17.71
N LEU A 169 -15.38 -1.95 -18.09
CA LEU A 169 -13.99 -2.03 -17.64
C LEU A 169 -13.89 -1.73 -16.15
N LEU A 170 -14.57 -0.67 -15.71
CA LEU A 170 -14.59 -0.27 -14.31
C LEU A 170 -15.34 -1.29 -13.43
N GLU A 171 -16.43 -1.85 -13.95
CA GLU A 171 -17.18 -2.92 -13.32
C GLU A 171 -16.30 -4.17 -13.12
N ASN A 172 -15.57 -4.59 -14.15
CA ASN A 172 -14.63 -5.70 -14.03
C ASN A 172 -13.51 -5.43 -13.03
N GLN A 173 -13.03 -4.19 -12.92
CA GLN A 173 -12.03 -3.82 -11.89
C GLN A 173 -12.62 -3.95 -10.48
N PHE A 174 -13.79 -3.36 -10.23
CA PHE A 174 -14.40 -3.36 -8.89
C PHE A 174 -15.03 -4.69 -8.48
N ASP A 175 -15.28 -5.61 -9.42
CA ASP A 175 -15.65 -6.99 -9.10
C ASP A 175 -14.53 -7.73 -8.32
N TYR A 176 -13.30 -7.21 -8.27
CA TYR A 176 -12.27 -7.67 -7.33
C TYR A 176 -12.75 -7.62 -5.86
N LEU A 177 -13.65 -6.68 -5.52
CA LEU A 177 -14.19 -6.56 -4.17
C LEU A 177 -14.92 -7.82 -3.69
N PHE A 178 -15.40 -8.68 -4.60
CA PHE A 178 -15.96 -9.98 -4.21
C PHE A 178 -14.91 -10.92 -3.63
N ILE A 179 -13.65 -10.82 -4.07
CA ILE A 179 -12.53 -11.58 -3.47
C ILE A 179 -12.13 -10.91 -2.16
N GLU A 180 -11.90 -9.59 -2.20
CA GLU A 180 -11.48 -8.78 -1.06
C GLU A 180 -12.43 -8.96 0.14
N MET A 181 -13.75 -8.99 -0.07
CA MET A 181 -14.73 -9.14 1.02
C MET A 181 -14.63 -10.47 1.77
N LEU A 182 -14.06 -11.52 1.16
CA LEU A 182 -13.91 -12.84 1.80
C LEU A 182 -12.85 -12.84 2.89
N ASP A 183 -11.90 -11.90 2.85
CA ASP A 183 -10.84 -11.77 3.85
C ASP A 183 -11.32 -11.03 5.12
N TYR A 184 -12.50 -10.40 5.10
CA TYR A 184 -13.07 -9.68 6.25
C TYR A 184 -13.97 -10.57 7.10
N SER A 185 -13.42 -11.11 8.18
CA SER A 185 -14.13 -11.95 9.17
C SER A 185 -15.34 -11.27 9.83
N CYS A 186 -15.41 -9.93 9.79
CA CYS A 186 -16.54 -9.17 10.30
C CYS A 186 -17.83 -9.32 9.49
N ILE A 187 -17.78 -9.90 8.28
CA ILE A 187 -18.95 -10.16 7.44
C ILE A 187 -19.40 -11.62 7.63
N PRO A 188 -20.56 -11.88 8.25
CA PRO A 188 -21.03 -13.25 8.46
C PRO A 188 -21.26 -14.01 7.15
N THR A 189 -21.03 -15.32 7.15
CA THR A 189 -21.26 -16.19 5.99
C THR A 189 -22.69 -16.09 5.43
N SER A 190 -23.68 -15.90 6.31
CA SER A 190 -25.08 -15.70 5.91
C SER A 190 -25.31 -14.38 5.13
N ARG A 191 -24.53 -13.34 5.43
CA ARG A 191 -24.52 -12.07 4.69
C ARG A 191 -23.80 -12.23 3.37
N LEU A 192 -22.62 -12.86 3.36
CA LEU A 192 -21.87 -13.17 2.13
C LEU A 192 -22.72 -13.94 1.12
N ARG A 193 -23.46 -14.96 1.56
CA ARG A 193 -24.40 -15.70 0.70
C ARG A 193 -25.43 -14.78 0.03
N LYS A 194 -26.07 -13.90 0.81
CA LYS A 194 -27.06 -12.94 0.28
C LYS A 194 -26.44 -11.97 -0.73
N ILE A 195 -25.18 -11.58 -0.54
CA ILE A 195 -24.45 -10.73 -1.48
C ILE A 195 -24.25 -11.45 -2.82
N PHE A 196 -23.76 -12.71 -2.80
CA PHE A 196 -23.62 -13.51 -4.02
C PHE A 196 -24.95 -13.80 -4.71
N GLU A 197 -26.02 -14.02 -3.95
CA GLU A 197 -27.38 -14.17 -4.50
C GLU A 197 -27.85 -12.88 -5.18
N HIS A 198 -27.60 -11.71 -4.57
CA HIS A 198 -27.95 -10.41 -5.12
C HIS A 198 -27.24 -10.13 -6.46
N PHE A 199 -25.96 -10.52 -6.57
CA PHE A 199 -25.15 -10.33 -7.77
C PHE A 199 -25.04 -11.57 -8.67
N ASN A 200 -26.01 -12.49 -8.60
CA ASN A 200 -25.94 -13.80 -9.27
C ASN A 200 -25.76 -13.76 -10.80
N ARG A 201 -26.07 -12.64 -11.45
CA ARG A 201 -25.93 -12.44 -12.91
C ARG A 201 -24.53 -12.05 -13.34
N LYS A 202 -23.63 -11.71 -12.40
CA LYS A 202 -22.25 -11.34 -12.70
C LYS A 202 -21.48 -12.51 -13.30
N LYS A 203 -20.62 -12.22 -14.28
CA LYS A 203 -19.82 -13.21 -15.02
C LYS A 203 -18.33 -12.86 -15.09
N SER A 204 -17.89 -11.83 -14.38
CA SER A 204 -16.47 -11.47 -14.35
C SER A 204 -15.64 -12.59 -13.72
N THR A 205 -14.37 -12.64 -14.10
CA THR A 205 -13.42 -13.63 -13.60
C THR A 205 -13.27 -13.54 -12.08
N TYR A 206 -13.22 -12.32 -11.54
CA TYR A 206 -13.13 -12.08 -10.10
C TYR A 206 -14.36 -12.57 -9.35
N TYR A 207 -15.56 -12.28 -9.87
CA TYR A 207 -16.80 -12.75 -9.25
C TYR A 207 -16.90 -14.28 -9.25
N ILE A 208 -16.61 -14.92 -10.39
CA ILE A 208 -16.64 -16.39 -10.50
C ILE A 208 -15.62 -17.00 -9.53
N LYS A 209 -14.39 -16.49 -9.51
CA LYS A 209 -13.35 -16.95 -8.59
C LYS A 209 -13.77 -16.81 -7.13
N ALA A 210 -14.29 -15.64 -6.74
CA ALA A 210 -14.78 -15.39 -5.39
C ALA A 210 -15.92 -16.33 -5.00
N LYS A 211 -16.86 -16.57 -5.93
CA LYS A 211 -17.98 -17.49 -5.70
C LYS A 211 -17.47 -18.92 -5.50
N THR A 212 -16.55 -19.39 -6.33
CA THR A 212 -15.93 -20.72 -6.17
C THR A 212 -15.24 -20.84 -4.81
N MET A 213 -14.41 -19.86 -4.44
CA MET A 213 -13.74 -19.82 -3.13
C MET A 213 -14.76 -19.85 -1.98
N PHE A 214 -15.84 -19.09 -2.08
CA PHE A 214 -16.91 -19.09 -1.09
C PHE A 214 -17.57 -20.48 -0.95
N THR A 215 -17.89 -21.14 -2.07
CA THR A 215 -18.50 -22.47 -2.05
C THR A 215 -17.56 -23.55 -1.48
N GLU A 216 -16.26 -23.49 -1.81
CA GLU A 216 -15.24 -24.40 -1.29
C GLU A 216 -15.06 -24.23 0.22
N LEU A 217 -14.98 -22.98 0.69
CA LEU A 217 -14.73 -22.68 2.10
C LEU A 217 -15.95 -22.93 2.99
N TYR A 218 -17.17 -22.68 2.51
CA TYR A 218 -18.35 -22.56 3.37
C TYR A 218 -19.53 -23.48 3.01
N GLU A 219 -19.60 -24.04 1.79
CA GLU A 219 -20.73 -24.89 1.38
C GLU A 219 -20.39 -26.39 1.35
N ASN A 220 -19.13 -26.75 1.10
CA ASN A 220 -18.67 -28.15 1.12
C ASN A 220 -18.10 -28.60 2.49
N SER A 221 -17.91 -27.67 3.44
CA SER A 221 -17.31 -27.92 4.74
C SER A 221 -18.35 -28.26 5.82
N GLY A 222 -19.05 -29.39 5.63
CA GLY A 222 -19.75 -30.10 6.71
C GLY A 222 -18.81 -30.74 7.75
N SER A 223 -17.50 -30.52 7.66
CA SER A 223 -16.50 -31.05 8.58
C SER A 223 -15.30 -30.11 8.69
N LYS A 224 -15.02 -29.70 9.94
CA LYS A 224 -13.77 -29.16 10.47
C LYS A 224 -12.70 -28.75 9.45
N HIS A 225 -12.69 -27.47 9.08
CA HIS A 225 -11.43 -26.76 8.89
C HIS A 225 -11.43 -25.54 9.79
N THR A 226 -10.68 -25.65 10.89
CA THR A 226 -10.07 -24.49 11.54
C THR A 226 -9.47 -23.65 10.44
N VAL A 227 -9.90 -22.39 10.40
CA VAL A 227 -9.32 -21.33 9.58
C VAL A 227 -7.82 -21.31 9.89
N GLU A 228 -7.01 -22.01 9.08
CA GLU A 228 -5.67 -21.51 8.83
C GLU A 228 -5.92 -20.22 8.07
N ALA A 229 -6.07 -19.13 8.85
CA ALA A 229 -5.87 -17.78 8.35
C ALA A 229 -4.61 -17.86 7.52
N LYS A 230 -4.68 -17.45 6.24
CA LYS A 230 -3.54 -17.41 5.32
C LYS A 230 -2.28 -17.12 6.14
N LYS A 231 -1.43 -18.14 6.33
CA LYS A 231 -0.14 -18.01 7.03
C LYS A 231 0.86 -17.17 6.23
N ASP A 232 0.45 -16.74 5.05
CA ASP A 232 1.11 -15.69 4.29
C ASP A 232 0.63 -14.35 4.86
N GLY A 233 1.25 -13.94 5.97
CA GLY A 233 1.08 -12.60 6.50
C GLY A 233 1.38 -11.61 5.38
N TRP A 234 0.42 -10.72 5.08
CA TRP A 234 0.56 -9.50 4.26
C TRP A 234 1.82 -9.49 3.39
N CYS A 235 1.87 -10.34 2.37
CA CYS A 235 2.86 -10.21 1.31
C CYS A 235 2.50 -8.94 0.54
N CYS A 236 3.08 -7.82 1.00
CA CYS A 236 3.16 -6.58 0.28
C CYS A 236 4.04 -6.84 -0.96
N GLU A 237 3.50 -7.53 -1.97
CA GLU A 237 4.14 -7.69 -3.28
C GLU A 237 4.04 -6.37 -4.05
N TYR A 238 4.76 -5.37 -3.57
CA TYR A 238 5.14 -4.20 -4.35
C TYR A 238 6.62 -3.96 -4.11
N PHE A 239 7.45 -4.83 -4.70
CA PHE A 239 8.83 -4.53 -5.06
C PHE A 239 8.86 -3.96 -6.48
#